data_AF-A0A660UN18-F1
#
_entry.id   AF-A0A660UN18-F1
#
_cell.length_a   1.000
_cell.length_b   1.000
_cell.length_c   1.000
_cell.angle_alpha   90.00
_cell.angle_beta   90.00
_cell.angle_gamma   90.00
#
_symmetry.space_group_name_H-M   'P 1'
#
loop_
_entity.id
_entity.type
_entity.pdbx_description
1 polymer ?
#
loop_
_entity_poly.entity_id
_entity_poly.type
_entity_poly.pdbx_seq_one_letter_code
_entity_poly.pdbx_strand_id
1 'polypeptide(L)'
;MKDEYLSAGSEPAFQDGGFEADPGEGKADRPRIHDDEIASIRDSVMNEPAITGAENAPYLGKWIQRKRSECSLAGNLGVGVLAALLGGPFAVLGAFMGGTGAWYGWLYIIVFGPVIEEILKQSGMIYLLEKRPYRVFASWQFVFSASVSALVFATIENLLYIYVYPSPSKFANPETYACYRWTVCTGMHLGCSMIASVGMIRVWKKQLANGKVADISVAHGFFCVAICIHGVYNLGALIFEKFFM
;
A
#
# COMPACT_ATOMS: atom_id res chain seq x y z
N MET A 1 -46.02 19.19 16.56
CA MET A 1 -45.41 17.87 16.85
C MET A 1 -43.91 17.82 16.57
N LYS A 2 -43.36 18.49 15.54
CA LYS A 2 -41.90 18.52 15.34
C LYS A 2 -41.13 19.31 16.42
N ASP A 3 -41.74 20.34 16.99
CA ASP A 3 -41.06 21.24 17.93
C ASP A 3 -40.93 20.66 19.35
N GLU A 4 -41.76 19.69 19.73
CA GLU A 4 -41.66 19.00 21.03
C GLU A 4 -40.53 17.97 21.05
N TYR A 5 -40.17 17.39 19.90
CA TYR A 5 -39.17 16.33 19.81
C TYR A 5 -37.72 16.85 20.01
N LEU A 6 -37.50 18.15 19.82
CA LEU A 6 -36.20 18.81 20.01
C LEU A 6 -36.06 19.52 21.36
N SER A 7 -37.09 19.46 22.21
CA SER A 7 -37.05 20.01 23.55
C SER A 7 -36.21 19.11 24.46
N ALA A 8 -35.30 19.69 25.24
CA ALA A 8 -34.55 18.97 26.27
C ALA A 8 -35.46 18.30 27.32
N GLY A 9 -36.67 18.83 27.54
CA GLY A 9 -37.67 18.22 28.42
C GLY A 9 -38.30 16.93 27.88
N SER A 10 -38.04 16.62 26.61
CA SER A 10 -38.48 15.40 25.94
C SER A 10 -37.38 14.34 25.88
N GLU A 11 -36.22 14.57 26.51
CA GLU A 11 -35.20 13.54 26.58
C GLU A 11 -35.74 12.32 27.37
N PRO A 12 -35.54 11.09 26.85
CA PRO A 12 -35.98 9.87 27.51
C PRO A 12 -35.44 9.71 28.94
N ALA A 13 -34.32 10.37 29.26
CA ALA A 13 -33.74 10.38 30.60
C ALA A 13 -34.60 11.08 31.66
N PHE A 14 -35.57 11.91 31.25
CA PHE A 14 -36.46 12.66 32.14
C PHE A 14 -37.91 12.15 32.15
N GLN A 15 -38.20 11.07 31.43
CA GLN A 15 -39.55 10.47 31.41
C GLN A 15 -39.57 9.20 32.26
N ASP A 16 -40.56 9.09 33.16
CA ASP A 16 -40.75 7.91 34.03
C ASP A 16 -41.24 6.66 33.26
N GLY A 17 -41.58 6.82 31.98
CA GLY A 17 -41.90 5.72 31.06
C GLY A 17 -40.63 5.25 30.36
N GLY A 18 -40.34 3.95 30.43
CA GLY A 18 -39.14 3.37 29.81
C GLY A 18 -38.93 3.79 28.35
N PHE A 19 -37.67 3.77 27.90
CA PHE A 19 -37.25 4.20 26.56
C PHE A 19 -38.13 3.60 25.45
N GLU A 20 -38.90 4.47 24.78
CA GLU A 20 -39.62 4.12 23.56
C GLU A 20 -38.74 4.51 22.36
N ALA A 21 -38.26 3.53 21.60
CA ALA A 21 -37.37 3.77 20.47
C ALA A 21 -38.06 4.65 19.41
N ASP A 22 -37.34 5.63 18.86
CA ASP A 22 -37.89 6.51 17.82
C ASP A 22 -38.37 5.64 16.63
N PRO A 23 -39.63 5.78 16.17
CA PRO A 23 -40.12 5.07 14.99
C PRO A 23 -39.24 5.23 13.74
N GLY A 24 -38.45 6.29 13.65
CA GLY A 24 -37.42 6.53 12.64
C GLY A 24 -36.16 5.66 12.77
N GLU A 25 -35.80 5.20 13.97
CA GLU A 25 -34.67 4.28 14.18
C GLU A 25 -34.90 2.93 13.49
N GLY A 26 -36.15 2.46 13.42
CA GLY A 26 -36.51 1.26 12.66
C GLY A 26 -36.29 1.41 11.14
N LYS A 27 -36.19 2.64 10.65
CA LYS A 27 -35.86 2.97 9.25
C LYS A 27 -34.40 3.36 9.06
N ALA A 28 -33.64 3.55 10.15
CA ALA A 28 -32.22 3.83 10.05
C ALA A 28 -31.55 2.59 9.44
N ASP A 29 -30.71 2.82 8.42
CA ASP A 29 -29.88 1.76 7.87
C ASP A 29 -29.08 1.14 9.03
N ARG A 30 -29.14 -0.19 9.16
CA ARG A 30 -28.31 -0.88 10.14
C ARG A 30 -26.88 -0.38 9.97
N PRO A 31 -26.21 0.06 11.05
CA PRO A 31 -24.85 0.55 10.93
C PRO A 31 -24.04 -0.53 10.22
N ARG A 32 -23.45 -0.16 9.08
CA ARG A 32 -22.58 -1.07 8.33
C ARG A 32 -21.49 -1.49 9.29
N ILE A 33 -21.54 -2.76 9.72
CA ILE A 33 -20.47 -3.33 10.52
C ILE A 33 -19.21 -3.12 9.70
N HIS A 34 -18.25 -2.38 10.26
CA HIS A 34 -16.99 -2.13 9.58
C HIS A 34 -16.29 -3.48 9.35
N ASP A 35 -16.12 -3.88 8.09
CA ASP A 35 -15.32 -5.06 7.71
C ASP A 35 -13.82 -4.91 8.08
N ASP A 36 -13.41 -3.71 8.50
CA ASP A 36 -12.04 -3.39 8.88
C ASP A 36 -11.85 -3.51 10.41
N GLU A 37 -11.12 -4.55 10.83
CA GLU A 37 -10.76 -4.81 12.22
C GLU A 37 -10.04 -3.63 12.89
N ILE A 38 -9.28 -2.83 12.13
CA ILE A 38 -8.59 -1.68 12.71
C ILE A 38 -9.56 -0.53 12.97
N ALA A 39 -10.51 -0.31 12.05
CA ALA A 39 -11.56 0.69 12.26
C ALA A 39 -12.43 0.30 13.46
N SER A 40 -12.81 -0.97 13.60
CA SER A 40 -13.63 -1.42 14.74
C SER A 40 -12.93 -1.24 16.09
N ILE A 41 -11.60 -1.38 16.15
CA ILE A 41 -10.84 -1.06 17.37
C ILE A 41 -10.71 0.45 17.56
N ARG A 42 -10.37 1.20 16.51
CA ARG A 42 -10.19 2.67 16.61
C ARG A 42 -11.47 3.36 17.06
N ASP A 43 -12.60 2.94 16.50
CA ASP A 43 -13.92 3.57 16.66
C ASP A 43 -14.75 2.88 17.76
N SER A 44 -14.12 2.03 18.59
CA SER A 44 -14.79 1.38 19.71
C SER A 44 -15.11 2.39 20.81
N VAL A 45 -16.36 2.44 21.25
CA VAL A 45 -16.81 3.22 22.42
C VAL A 45 -15.95 2.89 23.65
N MET A 46 -15.51 1.64 23.80
CA MET A 46 -14.64 1.22 24.91
C MET A 46 -13.27 1.93 24.95
N ASN A 47 -12.88 2.59 23.85
CA ASN A 47 -11.64 3.34 23.73
C ASN A 47 -11.86 4.86 23.86
N GLU A 48 -13.08 5.31 24.12
CA GLU A 48 -13.36 6.74 24.30
C GLU A 48 -12.67 7.32 25.55
N PRO A 49 -12.20 8.58 25.48
CA PRO A 49 -11.58 9.24 26.64
C PRO A 49 -12.48 9.28 27.87
N ALA A 50 -13.80 9.38 27.68
CA ALA A 50 -14.78 9.41 28.76
C ALA A 50 -14.80 8.10 29.58
N ILE A 51 -14.56 6.95 28.94
CA ILE A 51 -14.53 5.64 29.62
C ILE A 51 -13.14 5.34 30.19
N THR A 52 -12.10 5.74 29.45
CA THR A 52 -10.73 5.31 29.71
C THR A 52 -9.92 6.30 30.54
N GLY A 53 -10.40 7.54 30.66
CA GLY A 53 -9.70 8.64 31.32
C GLY A 53 -8.45 9.12 30.58
N ALA A 54 -8.22 8.68 29.33
CA ALA A 54 -7.02 9.01 28.57
C ALA A 54 -7.34 9.43 27.13
N GLU A 55 -7.01 10.67 26.77
CA GLU A 55 -7.26 11.23 25.43
C GLU A 55 -6.44 10.57 24.31
N ASN A 56 -5.29 9.95 24.64
CA ASN A 56 -4.33 9.43 23.66
C ASN A 56 -3.83 8.03 24.02
N ALA A 57 -4.69 7.15 24.53
CA ALA A 57 -4.20 5.82 24.86
C ALA A 57 -3.91 4.99 23.58
N PRO A 58 -2.77 4.28 23.51
CA PRO A 58 -2.33 3.54 22.33
C PRO A 58 -3.06 2.19 22.20
N TYR A 59 -4.39 2.20 22.12
CA TYR A 59 -5.23 1.00 22.09
C TYR A 59 -4.84 0.05 20.95
N LEU A 60 -4.58 0.63 19.76
CA LEU A 60 -4.16 -0.16 18.61
C LEU A 60 -2.79 -0.81 18.87
N GLY A 61 -1.86 -0.13 19.55
CA GLY A 61 -0.58 -0.71 19.94
C GLY A 61 -0.73 -1.96 20.82
N LYS A 62 -1.56 -1.88 21.86
CA LYS A 62 -1.87 -3.03 22.74
C LYS A 62 -2.56 -4.17 21.97
N TRP A 63 -3.52 -3.82 21.11
CA TRP A 63 -4.22 -4.79 20.25
C TRP A 63 -3.26 -5.49 19.27
N ILE A 64 -2.36 -4.75 18.61
CA ILE A 64 -1.33 -5.30 17.71
C ILE A 64 -0.46 -6.30 18.47
N GLN A 65 0.00 -5.97 19.68
CA GLN A 65 0.83 -6.87 20.49
C GLN A 65 0.09 -8.17 20.85
N ARG A 66 -1.17 -8.07 21.28
CA ARG A 66 -2.01 -9.25 21.55
C ARG A 66 -2.19 -10.11 20.30
N LYS A 67 -2.51 -9.51 19.16
CA LYS A 67 -2.63 -10.25 17.89
C LYS A 67 -1.32 -10.86 17.42
N ARG A 68 -0.18 -10.24 17.70
CA ARG A 68 1.15 -10.82 17.44
C ARG A 68 1.39 -12.08 18.26
N SER A 69 0.99 -12.12 19.54
CA SER A 69 1.14 -13.34 20.35
C SER A 69 0.27 -14.51 19.88
N GLU A 70 -0.79 -14.23 19.11
CA GLU A 70 -1.64 -15.26 18.49
C GLU A 70 -1.09 -15.77 17.14
N CYS A 71 -0.07 -15.12 16.57
CA CYS A 71 0.44 -15.45 15.25
C CYS A 71 1.70 -16.32 15.30
N SER A 72 1.78 -17.30 14.41
CA SER A 72 3.00 -18.08 14.20
C SER A 72 3.99 -17.36 13.28
N LEU A 73 5.29 -17.57 13.51
CA LEU A 73 6.35 -17.04 12.66
C LEU A 73 6.19 -17.49 11.20
N ALA A 74 5.93 -18.78 10.99
CA ALA A 74 5.73 -19.36 9.66
C ALA A 74 4.55 -18.72 8.92
N GLY A 75 3.43 -18.50 9.60
CA GLY A 75 2.27 -17.84 8.99
C GLY A 75 2.58 -16.42 8.55
N ASN A 76 3.36 -15.67 9.33
CA ASN A 76 3.73 -14.30 9.00
C ASN A 76 4.75 -14.22 7.86
N LEU A 77 5.70 -15.14 7.82
CA LEU A 77 6.61 -15.28 6.69
C LEU A 77 5.83 -15.61 5.42
N GLY A 78 4.91 -16.58 5.48
CA GLY A 78 4.07 -16.95 4.34
C GLY A 78 3.24 -15.78 3.81
N VAL A 79 2.62 -15.00 4.70
CA VAL A 79 1.86 -13.80 4.33
C VAL A 79 2.76 -12.72 3.71
N GLY A 80 3.98 -12.52 4.25
CA GLY A 80 4.95 -11.57 3.68
C GLY A 80 5.44 -11.98 2.28
N VAL A 81 5.66 -13.28 2.06
CA VAL A 81 6.00 -13.84 0.73
C VAL A 81 4.83 -13.66 -0.23
N LEU A 82 3.61 -13.97 0.18
CA LEU A 82 2.42 -13.78 -0.66
C LEU A 82 2.25 -12.31 -1.07
N ALA A 83 2.39 -11.38 -0.11
CA ALA A 83 2.36 -9.95 -0.38
C ALA A 83 3.43 -9.52 -1.40
N ALA A 84 4.64 -10.09 -1.31
CA ALA A 84 5.72 -9.83 -2.24
C ALA A 84 5.38 -10.31 -3.67
N LEU A 85 4.87 -11.54 -3.77
CA LEU A 85 4.55 -12.19 -5.04
C LEU A 85 3.40 -11.51 -5.78
N LEU A 86 2.44 -10.92 -5.06
CA LEU A 86 1.30 -10.23 -5.67
C LEU A 86 1.66 -8.81 -6.16
N GLY A 87 2.58 -8.11 -5.49
CA GLY A 87 2.94 -6.73 -5.85
C GLY A 87 3.52 -6.60 -7.28
N GLY A 88 4.35 -7.55 -7.71
CA GLY A 88 4.99 -7.52 -9.02
C GLY A 88 4.00 -7.65 -10.18
N PRO A 89 3.14 -8.68 -10.22
CA PRO A 89 2.11 -8.83 -11.24
C PRO A 89 1.11 -7.67 -11.29
N PHE A 90 0.70 -7.12 -10.14
CA PHE A 90 -0.17 -5.94 -10.14
C PHE A 90 0.49 -4.73 -10.77
N ALA A 91 1.78 -4.50 -10.51
CA ALA A 91 2.53 -3.42 -11.14
C ALA A 91 2.57 -3.57 -12.67
N VAL A 92 2.74 -4.80 -13.18
CA VAL A 92 2.68 -5.07 -14.62
C VAL A 92 1.30 -4.71 -15.20
N LEU A 93 0.21 -5.13 -14.56
CA LEU A 93 -1.15 -4.78 -15.00
C LEU A 93 -1.37 -3.26 -15.00
N GLY A 94 -0.87 -2.57 -13.98
CA GLY A 94 -0.92 -1.11 -13.90
C GLY A 94 -0.20 -0.45 -15.07
N ALA A 95 0.98 -0.94 -15.44
CA ALA A 95 1.76 -0.42 -16.56
C ALA A 95 1.00 -0.54 -17.91
N PHE A 96 0.23 -1.62 -18.12
CA PHE A 96 -0.55 -1.82 -19.34
C PHE A 96 -1.77 -0.88 -19.48
N MET A 97 -2.34 -0.40 -18.38
CA MET A 97 -3.61 0.37 -18.44
C MET A 97 -3.46 1.81 -18.97
N GLY A 98 -2.24 2.36 -19.08
CA GLY A 98 -2.04 3.76 -19.45
C GLY A 98 -1.56 4.07 -20.89
N GLY A 99 -1.56 3.09 -21.81
CA GLY A 99 -0.82 3.19 -23.07
C GLY A 99 -1.61 3.36 -24.38
N THR A 100 -2.44 4.39 -24.58
CA THR A 100 -3.13 4.60 -25.88
C THR A 100 -3.00 5.99 -26.54
N GLY A 101 -2.15 6.91 -26.07
CA GLY A 101 -1.98 8.26 -26.66
C GLY A 101 -0.53 8.68 -26.98
N ALA A 102 -0.26 9.18 -28.20
CA ALA A 102 1.10 9.41 -28.72
C ALA A 102 1.93 10.51 -28.00
N TRP A 103 1.33 11.63 -27.58
CA TRP A 103 2.04 12.67 -26.83
C TRP A 103 2.03 12.42 -25.32
N TYR A 104 1.01 11.74 -24.82
CA TYR A 104 0.95 11.24 -23.44
C TYR A 104 1.98 10.13 -23.18
N GLY A 105 2.49 9.46 -24.22
CA GLY A 105 3.41 8.32 -24.08
C GLY A 105 4.71 8.65 -23.34
N TRP A 106 5.36 9.79 -23.66
CA TRP A 106 6.62 10.17 -23.00
C TRP A 106 6.41 10.54 -21.53
N LEU A 107 5.40 11.38 -21.26
CA LEU A 107 5.03 11.72 -19.89
C LEU A 107 4.62 10.49 -19.09
N TYR A 108 3.92 9.56 -19.74
CA TYR A 108 3.56 8.29 -19.13
C TYR A 108 4.79 7.47 -18.75
N ILE A 109 5.69 7.21 -19.70
CA ILE A 109 6.89 6.38 -19.47
C ILE A 109 7.83 6.99 -18.42
N ILE A 110 7.96 8.33 -18.38
CA ILE A 110 8.93 9.01 -17.51
C ILE A 110 8.34 9.34 -16.14
N VAL A 111 7.02 9.60 -16.04
CA VAL A 111 6.39 10.10 -14.80
C VAL A 111 5.36 9.12 -14.27
N PHE A 112 4.28 8.87 -15.02
CA PHE A 112 3.14 8.12 -14.49
C PHE A 112 3.43 6.63 -14.29
N GLY A 113 4.14 6.00 -15.23
CA GLY A 113 4.58 4.60 -15.14
C GLY A 113 5.40 4.36 -13.88
N PRO A 114 6.52 5.09 -13.67
CA PRO A 114 7.30 4.99 -12.44
C PRO A 114 6.49 5.19 -11.15
N VAL A 115 5.56 6.15 -11.12
CA VAL A 115 4.67 6.36 -9.96
C VAL A 115 3.83 5.11 -9.67
N ILE A 116 3.16 4.58 -10.70
CA ILE A 116 2.29 3.41 -10.58
C ILE A 116 3.11 2.19 -10.17
N GLU A 117 4.24 1.94 -10.82
CA GLU A 117 5.08 0.77 -10.60
C GLU A 117 5.71 0.76 -9.22
N GLU A 118 6.27 1.89 -8.74
CA GLU A 118 6.86 1.95 -7.40
C GLU A 118 5.81 1.76 -6.29
N ILE A 119 4.60 2.32 -6.45
CA ILE A 119 3.51 2.14 -5.48
C ILE A 119 3.02 0.68 -5.50
N LEU A 120 2.79 0.10 -6.68
CA LEU A 120 2.24 -1.24 -6.81
C LEU A 120 3.22 -2.33 -6.34
N LYS A 121 4.53 -2.15 -6.56
CA LYS A 121 5.55 -3.05 -5.97
C LYS A 121 5.52 -3.07 -4.44
N GLN A 122 5.12 -1.97 -3.78
CA GLN A 122 4.98 -1.90 -2.32
C GLN A 122 3.58 -2.24 -1.80
N SER A 123 2.57 -2.34 -2.68
CA SER A 123 1.16 -2.45 -2.31
C SER A 123 0.85 -3.60 -1.34
N GLY A 124 1.49 -4.76 -1.49
CA GLY A 124 1.30 -5.89 -0.59
C GLY A 124 1.73 -5.56 0.86
N MET A 125 2.88 -4.91 1.03
CA MET A 125 3.35 -4.49 2.36
C MET A 125 2.58 -3.29 2.90
N ILE A 126 2.11 -2.38 2.04
CA ILE A 126 1.20 -1.30 2.42
C ILE A 126 -0.10 -1.89 2.97
N TYR A 127 -0.72 -2.83 2.25
CA TYR A 127 -1.93 -3.53 2.68
C TYR A 127 -1.73 -4.21 4.03
N LEU A 128 -0.64 -4.96 4.21
CA LEU A 128 -0.34 -5.58 5.50
C LEU A 128 -0.17 -4.54 6.60
N LEU A 129 0.49 -3.42 6.34
CA LEU A 129 0.71 -2.40 7.35
C LEU A 129 -0.59 -1.67 7.74
N GLU A 130 -1.47 -1.44 6.78
CA GLU A 130 -2.73 -0.72 6.99
C GLU A 130 -3.84 -1.60 7.57
N LYS A 131 -3.91 -2.88 7.16
CA LYS A 131 -5.03 -3.78 7.50
C LYS A 131 -4.64 -4.88 8.46
N ARG A 132 -3.39 -5.33 8.44
CA ARG A 132 -2.90 -6.50 9.22
C ARG A 132 -1.51 -6.25 9.84
N PRO A 133 -1.25 -5.11 10.53
CA PRO A 133 0.09 -4.69 10.99
C PRO A 133 0.72 -5.67 11.99
N TYR A 134 -0.12 -6.46 12.66
CA TYR A 134 0.30 -7.55 13.51
C TYR A 134 0.96 -8.71 12.75
N ARG A 135 0.86 -8.80 11.42
CA ARG A 135 1.57 -9.81 10.60
C ARG A 135 3.02 -9.41 10.27
N VAL A 136 3.40 -8.16 10.52
CA VAL A 136 4.76 -7.66 10.28
C VAL A 136 5.53 -7.65 11.60
N PHE A 137 6.51 -8.54 11.73
CA PHE A 137 7.28 -8.76 12.95
C PHE A 137 8.63 -8.04 12.94
N ALA A 138 9.23 -7.83 11.77
CA ALA A 138 10.57 -7.28 11.65
C ALA A 138 10.73 -6.35 10.44
N SER A 139 11.60 -5.34 10.57
CA SER A 139 11.87 -4.38 9.48
C SER A 139 12.42 -5.03 8.21
N TRP A 140 13.19 -6.11 8.34
CA TRP A 140 13.77 -6.78 7.18
C TRP A 140 12.70 -7.37 6.24
N GLN A 141 11.49 -7.67 6.74
CA GLN A 141 10.40 -8.19 5.92
C GLN A 141 9.99 -7.21 4.82
N PHE A 142 10.08 -5.90 5.05
CA PHE A 142 9.83 -4.89 4.02
C PHE A 142 10.85 -4.99 2.89
N VAL A 143 12.15 -4.99 3.23
CA VAL A 143 13.23 -5.08 2.25
C VAL A 143 13.15 -6.39 1.47
N PHE A 144 12.93 -7.51 2.17
CA PHE A 144 12.79 -8.82 1.55
C PHE A 144 11.58 -8.89 0.62
N SER A 145 10.40 -8.47 1.09
CA SER A 145 9.17 -8.48 0.29
C SER A 145 9.29 -7.59 -0.95
N ALA A 146 9.82 -6.38 -0.78
CA ALA A 146 10.08 -5.47 -1.90
C ALA A 146 11.11 -6.02 -2.89
N SER A 147 12.16 -6.69 -2.41
CA SER A 147 13.17 -7.30 -3.30
C SER A 147 12.56 -8.42 -4.13
N VAL A 148 11.76 -9.29 -3.51
CA VAL A 148 11.04 -10.36 -4.23
C VAL A 148 10.05 -9.76 -5.23
N SER A 149 9.28 -8.75 -4.82
CA SER A 149 8.34 -8.05 -5.70
C SER A 149 9.03 -7.42 -6.90
N ALA A 150 10.16 -6.73 -6.68
CA ALA A 150 10.98 -6.12 -7.71
C ALA A 150 11.57 -7.15 -8.68
N LEU A 151 12.06 -8.29 -8.18
CA LEU A 151 12.58 -9.37 -9.03
C LEU A 151 11.49 -9.97 -9.90
N VAL A 152 10.30 -10.21 -9.35
CA VAL A 152 9.15 -10.70 -10.12
C VAL A 152 8.74 -9.68 -11.18
N PHE A 153 8.62 -8.40 -10.81
CA PHE A 153 8.30 -7.33 -11.74
C PHE A 153 9.33 -7.23 -12.87
N ALA A 154 10.62 -7.08 -12.54
CA ALA A 154 11.70 -6.94 -13.51
C ALA A 154 11.81 -8.16 -14.42
N THR A 155 11.57 -9.37 -13.89
CA THR A 155 11.52 -10.60 -14.69
C THR A 155 10.43 -10.51 -15.76
N ILE A 156 9.20 -10.18 -15.36
CA ILE A 156 8.08 -10.09 -16.30
C ILE A 156 8.31 -8.96 -17.30
N GLU A 157 8.72 -7.78 -16.83
CA GLU A 157 9.01 -6.63 -17.66
C GLU A 157 10.09 -6.95 -18.71
N ASN A 158 11.22 -7.53 -18.29
CA ASN A 158 12.29 -7.89 -19.21
C ASN A 158 11.83 -8.91 -20.25
N LEU A 159 11.02 -9.90 -19.88
CA LEU A 159 10.45 -10.85 -20.83
C LEU A 159 9.53 -10.16 -21.86
N LEU A 160 8.69 -9.22 -21.42
CA LEU A 160 7.85 -8.42 -22.32
C LEU A 160 8.69 -7.59 -23.29
N TYR A 161 9.71 -6.92 -22.80
CA TYR A 161 10.58 -6.07 -23.62
C TYR A 161 11.54 -6.84 -24.51
N ILE A 162 11.84 -8.11 -24.24
CA ILE A 162 12.70 -8.94 -25.08
C ILE A 162 11.88 -9.70 -26.13
N TYR A 163 10.71 -10.23 -25.75
CA TYR A 163 9.98 -11.20 -26.57
C TYR A 163 8.63 -10.70 -27.11
N VAL A 164 8.04 -9.65 -26.52
CA VAL A 164 6.66 -9.22 -26.85
C VAL A 164 6.63 -7.87 -27.57
N TYR A 165 7.32 -6.86 -27.04
CA TYR A 165 7.27 -5.51 -27.62
C TYR A 165 8.11 -5.31 -28.90
N PRO A 166 9.31 -5.89 -29.04
CA PRO A 166 10.11 -5.66 -30.23
C PRO A 166 9.68 -6.52 -31.41
N SER A 167 9.83 -5.99 -32.62
CA SER A 167 10.00 -6.83 -33.81
C SER A 167 11.46 -7.31 -33.83
N PRO A 168 11.75 -8.63 -33.82
CA PRO A 168 13.12 -9.16 -33.77
C PRO A 168 14.08 -8.60 -34.84
N SER A 169 13.54 -8.09 -35.95
CA SER A 169 14.26 -7.46 -37.05
C SER A 169 14.82 -6.05 -36.75
N LYS A 170 14.49 -5.46 -35.59
CA LYS A 170 14.84 -4.07 -35.25
C LYS A 170 16.09 -3.91 -34.39
N PHE A 171 16.70 -4.98 -33.89
CA PHE A 171 17.90 -4.87 -33.06
C PHE A 171 19.15 -5.26 -33.82
N ALA A 172 20.15 -4.38 -33.82
CA ALA A 172 21.47 -4.71 -34.33
C ALA A 172 22.20 -5.74 -33.45
N ASN A 173 21.92 -5.75 -32.13
CA ASN A 173 22.55 -6.66 -31.17
C ASN A 173 21.58 -7.08 -30.03
N PRO A 174 20.73 -8.10 -30.26
CA PRO A 174 19.70 -8.50 -29.28
C PRO A 174 20.27 -9.08 -27.98
N GLU A 175 21.45 -9.72 -28.03
CA GLU A 175 22.10 -10.30 -26.85
C GLU A 175 22.56 -9.21 -25.86
N THR A 176 23.16 -8.14 -26.38
CA THR A 176 23.61 -7.01 -25.56
C THR A 176 22.41 -6.29 -24.92
N TYR A 177 21.33 -6.11 -25.67
CA TYR A 177 20.09 -5.53 -25.15
C TYR A 177 19.49 -6.40 -24.03
N ALA A 178 19.41 -7.71 -24.22
CA ALA A 178 18.93 -8.63 -23.19
C ALA A 178 19.81 -8.60 -21.93
N CYS A 179 21.14 -8.59 -22.10
CA CYS A 179 22.09 -8.50 -20.99
C CYS A 179 21.90 -7.19 -20.20
N TYR A 180 21.76 -6.05 -20.89
CA TYR A 180 21.49 -4.75 -20.27
C TYR A 180 20.21 -4.78 -19.44
N ARG A 181 19.12 -5.33 -19.99
CA ARG A 181 17.84 -5.45 -19.27
C ARG A 181 17.96 -6.32 -18.03
N TRP A 182 18.55 -7.51 -18.15
CA TRP A 182 18.67 -8.42 -17.01
C TRP A 182 19.58 -7.91 -15.90
N THR A 183 20.56 -7.06 -16.22
CA THR A 183 21.50 -6.52 -15.24
C THR A 183 21.07 -5.13 -14.74
N VAL A 184 21.07 -4.13 -15.62
CA VAL A 184 20.86 -2.73 -15.26
C VAL A 184 19.39 -2.46 -14.91
N CYS A 185 18.43 -2.95 -15.69
CA CYS A 185 17.00 -2.75 -15.41
C CYS A 185 16.59 -3.44 -14.11
N THR A 186 17.00 -4.69 -13.93
CA THR A 186 16.74 -5.44 -12.68
C THR A 186 17.39 -4.74 -11.47
N GLY A 187 18.64 -4.29 -11.62
CA GLY A 187 19.36 -3.56 -10.57
C GLY A 187 18.66 -2.26 -10.19
N MET A 188 18.17 -1.50 -11.17
CA MET A 188 17.39 -0.29 -10.96
C MET A 188 16.12 -0.59 -10.16
N HIS A 189 15.32 -1.59 -10.58
CA HIS A 189 14.09 -1.95 -9.89
C HIS A 189 14.30 -2.39 -8.45
N LEU A 190 15.35 -3.17 -8.20
CA LEU A 190 15.77 -3.54 -6.85
C LEU A 190 16.15 -2.32 -6.02
N GLY A 191 16.98 -1.43 -6.56
CA GLY A 191 17.42 -0.21 -5.89
C GLY A 191 16.26 0.70 -5.48
N CYS A 192 15.36 1.00 -6.41
CA CYS A 192 14.16 1.82 -6.17
C CYS A 192 13.25 1.18 -5.10
N SER A 193 13.02 -0.13 -5.20
CA SER A 193 12.19 -0.88 -4.25
C SER A 193 12.79 -0.92 -2.84
N MET A 194 14.12 -1.00 -2.73
CA MET A 194 14.83 -0.91 -1.45
C MET A 194 14.71 0.49 -0.83
N ILE A 195 14.83 1.56 -1.62
CA ILE A 195 14.65 2.94 -1.15
C ILE A 195 13.23 3.12 -0.61
N ALA A 196 12.20 2.70 -1.36
CA ALA A 196 10.82 2.77 -0.92
C ALA A 196 10.57 1.97 0.38
N SER A 197 11.20 0.80 0.50
CA SER A 197 11.13 -0.05 1.71
C SER A 197 11.65 0.64 2.95
N VAL A 198 12.69 1.47 2.85
CA VAL A 198 13.20 2.26 3.99
C VAL A 198 12.13 3.23 4.49
N GLY A 199 11.38 3.85 3.58
CA GLY A 199 10.21 4.67 3.92
C GLY A 199 9.16 3.87 4.68
N MET A 200 8.81 2.68 4.19
CA MET A 200 7.83 1.80 4.84
C MET A 200 8.28 1.32 6.22
N ILE A 201 9.56 1.05 6.42
CA ILE A 201 10.13 0.73 7.73
C ILE A 201 9.93 1.89 8.70
N ARG A 202 10.07 3.14 8.26
CA ARG A 202 9.82 4.32 9.10
C ARG A 202 8.36 4.44 9.48
N VAL A 203 7.44 4.20 8.54
CA VAL A 203 6.00 4.16 8.83
C VAL A 203 5.71 3.12 9.91
N TRP A 204 6.21 1.89 9.73
CA TRP A 204 6.02 0.79 10.69
C TRP A 204 6.60 1.09 12.07
N LYS A 205 7.82 1.62 12.15
CA LYS A 205 8.42 2.01 13.44
C LYS A 205 7.61 3.11 14.13
N LYS A 206 7.15 4.12 13.40
CA LYS A 206 6.27 5.18 13.93
C LYS A 206 4.94 4.62 14.42
N GLN A 207 4.34 3.70 13.66
CA GLN A 207 3.10 3.01 14.04
C GLN A 207 3.27 2.26 15.36
N LEU A 208 4.37 1.53 15.53
CA LEU A 208 4.67 0.79 16.75
C LEU A 208 4.97 1.70 17.95
N ALA A 209 5.71 2.78 17.74
CA ALA A 209 6.03 3.72 18.81
C ALA A 209 4.79 4.45 19.33
N ASN A 210 3.91 4.86 18.42
CA ASN A 210 2.75 5.68 18.76
C ASN A 210 1.48 4.87 19.05
N GLY A 211 1.46 3.58 18.65
CA GLY A 211 0.27 2.73 18.74
C GLY A 211 -0.93 3.30 17.99
N LYS A 212 -0.70 4.01 16.88
CA LYS A 212 -1.71 4.64 16.01
C LYS A 212 -1.76 3.94 14.66
N VAL A 213 -2.76 4.27 13.83
CA VAL A 213 -2.85 3.77 12.45
C VAL A 213 -1.61 4.13 11.63
N ALA A 214 -1.31 3.32 10.61
CA ALA A 214 -0.18 3.59 9.72
C ALA A 214 -0.40 4.91 8.97
N ASP A 215 0.64 5.75 8.94
CA ASP A 215 0.63 7.05 8.27
C ASP A 215 1.61 6.99 7.11
N ILE A 216 1.11 6.61 5.93
CA ILE A 216 1.90 6.39 4.71
C ILE A 216 2.61 7.66 4.25
N SER A 217 2.11 8.85 4.63
CA SER A 217 2.75 10.13 4.29
C SER A 217 4.20 10.22 4.77
N VAL A 218 4.56 9.48 5.83
CA VAL A 218 5.94 9.39 6.35
C VAL A 218 6.90 8.74 5.34
N ALA A 219 6.41 7.87 4.46
CA ALA A 219 7.20 7.26 3.40
C ALA A 219 7.28 8.11 2.13
N HIS A 220 6.50 9.21 2.01
CA HIS A 220 6.36 9.99 0.77
C HIS A 220 7.70 10.39 0.15
N GLY A 221 8.63 10.94 0.94
CA GLY A 221 9.93 11.36 0.43
C GLY A 221 10.75 10.20 -0.17
N PHE A 222 10.64 8.99 0.38
CA PHE A 222 11.33 7.81 -0.15
C PHE A 222 10.71 7.33 -1.46
N PHE A 223 9.38 7.35 -1.56
CA PHE A 223 8.69 7.07 -2.82
C PHE A 223 9.08 8.09 -3.89
N CYS A 224 9.09 9.39 -3.59
CA CYS A 224 9.51 10.41 -4.54
C CYS A 224 10.93 10.16 -5.07
N VAL A 225 11.89 9.83 -4.19
CA VAL A 225 13.26 9.53 -4.60
C VAL A 225 13.30 8.31 -5.53
N ALA A 226 12.64 7.21 -5.16
CA ALA A 226 12.57 6.01 -5.99
C ALA A 226 11.95 6.28 -7.37
N ILE A 227 10.82 7.00 -7.40
CA ILE A 227 10.10 7.38 -8.62
C ILE A 227 10.97 8.28 -9.51
N CYS A 228 11.68 9.25 -8.94
CA CYS A 228 12.57 10.13 -9.70
C CYS A 228 13.74 9.36 -10.31
N ILE A 229 14.39 8.47 -9.55
CA ILE A 229 15.50 7.63 -10.05
C ILE A 229 15.01 6.76 -11.21
N HIS A 230 13.84 6.14 -11.06
CA HIS A 230 13.23 5.32 -12.09
C HIS A 230 12.87 6.16 -13.33
N GLY A 231 12.21 7.30 -13.17
CA GLY A 231 11.88 8.19 -14.29
C GLY A 231 13.12 8.67 -15.06
N VAL A 232 14.20 9.01 -14.36
CA VAL A 232 15.49 9.37 -14.97
C VAL A 232 16.09 8.18 -15.73
N TYR A 233 16.02 6.97 -15.16
CA TYR A 233 16.44 5.76 -15.87
C TYR A 233 15.61 5.53 -17.15
N ASN A 234 14.29 5.67 -17.09
CA ASN A 234 13.42 5.51 -18.26
C ASN A 234 13.72 6.54 -19.35
N LEU A 235 13.94 7.81 -18.98
CA LEU A 235 14.39 8.84 -19.91
C LEU A 235 15.73 8.46 -20.56
N GLY A 236 16.69 7.99 -19.77
CA GLY A 236 17.97 7.49 -20.28
C GLY A 236 17.77 6.33 -21.26
N ALA A 237 16.98 5.33 -20.88
CA ALA A 237 16.69 4.16 -21.72
C ALA A 237 16.06 4.57 -23.06
N LEU A 238 15.10 5.51 -23.07
CA LEU A 238 14.50 6.03 -24.32
C LEU A 238 15.50 6.73 -25.24
N ILE A 239 16.50 7.40 -24.67
CA ILE A 239 17.58 8.04 -25.44
C ILE A 239 18.54 6.96 -25.96
N PHE A 240 18.91 5.99 -25.12
CA PHE A 240 19.86 4.92 -25.46
C PHE A 240 19.28 3.87 -26.43
N GLU A 241 17.98 3.61 -26.40
CA GLU A 241 17.30 2.67 -27.29
C GLU A 241 17.55 3.02 -28.77
N LYS A 242 17.65 4.31 -29.09
CA LYS A 242 18.00 4.80 -30.44
C LYS A 242 19.41 4.40 -30.91
N PHE A 243 20.27 3.93 -30.02
CA PHE A 243 21.61 3.45 -30.38
C PHE A 243 21.67 1.92 -30.52
N PHE A 244 20.66 1.19 -30.03
CA PHE A 244 20.57 -0.27 -30.16
C PHE A 244 19.61 -0.72 -31.28
N MET A 245 18.69 0.17 -31.69
CA MET A 245 17.89 0.07 -32.93
C MET A 245 18.66 0.62 -34.13
#